data_AF-A0A2V9QXD6-F1
#
_entry.id   AF-A0A2V9QXD6-F1
#
_cell.length_a   1.000
_cell.length_b   1.000
_cell.length_c   1.000
_cell.angle_alpha   90.00
_cell.angle_beta   90.00
_cell.angle_gamma   90.00
#
_symmetry.space_group_name_H-M   'P 1'
#
loop_
_entity.id
_entity.type
_entity.pdbx_description
1 polymer ?
#
loop_
_entity_poly.entity_id
_entity_poly.type
_entity_poly.pdbx_seq_one_letter_code
_entity_poly.pdbx_strand_id
1 'polypeptide(L)'
;MSKPSPATKKVDLHGHGVTPGLIDSHTHPMESALAEKDGPLPAIHSIADLQAYIRKQAASLPPEQIIFIPKVYATRLKERRYPTRYELDAAAGNRPAVADNGYAAVLDSALLTRLAITRDTPQPFDGKIVKDHRGEPTGLILGAPGLLATVRSTTPHTFDDLLWALKSMQTHY
;
A
#
# COMPACT_ATOMS: atom_id res chain seq x y z
N MET A 1 -49.27 -12.64 3.89
CA MET A 1 -48.06 -13.10 3.16
C MET A 1 -48.52 -13.78 1.88
N SER A 2 -47.99 -13.41 0.72
CA SER A 2 -48.37 -14.06 -0.55
C SER A 2 -47.75 -15.46 -0.63
N LYS A 3 -48.45 -16.42 -1.25
CA LYS A 3 -47.91 -17.76 -1.46
C LYS A 3 -46.87 -17.72 -2.60
N PRO A 4 -45.73 -18.42 -2.47
CA PRO A 4 -44.76 -18.51 -3.56
C PRO A 4 -45.39 -19.15 -4.80
N SER A 5 -45.11 -18.60 -5.98
CA SER A 5 -45.57 -19.14 -7.26
C SER A 5 -44.89 -20.50 -7.56
N PRO A 6 -45.44 -21.33 -8.46
CA PRO A 6 -44.79 -22.57 -8.90
C PRO A 6 -43.38 -22.40 -9.48
N ALA A 7 -43.05 -21.19 -9.98
CA ALA A 7 -41.73 -20.85 -10.50
C ALA A 7 -40.73 -20.44 -9.39
N THR A 8 -41.15 -20.38 -8.13
CA THR A 8 -40.29 -19.96 -7.02
C THR A 8 -39.24 -21.04 -6.74
N LYS A 9 -37.96 -20.71 -6.92
CA LYS A 9 -36.85 -21.59 -6.52
C LYS A 9 -36.81 -21.71 -4.99
N LYS A 10 -37.02 -22.92 -4.48
CA LYS A 10 -36.84 -23.25 -3.07
C LYS A 10 -35.43 -23.81 -2.86
N VAL A 11 -34.75 -23.35 -1.83
CA VAL A 11 -33.43 -23.83 -1.43
C VAL A 11 -33.54 -24.34 0.00
N ASP A 12 -33.23 -25.63 0.21
CA ASP A 12 -33.12 -26.20 1.55
C ASP A 12 -31.76 -25.82 2.13
N LEU A 13 -31.77 -25.21 3.30
CA LEU A 13 -30.58 -24.74 3.99
C LEU A 13 -30.00 -25.80 4.94
N HIS A 14 -30.64 -26.96 5.08
CA HIS A 14 -30.18 -28.05 5.94
C HIS A 14 -29.85 -27.62 7.39
N GLY A 15 -30.62 -26.66 7.92
CA GLY A 15 -30.43 -26.11 9.28
C GLY A 15 -29.32 -25.05 9.41
N HIS A 16 -28.68 -24.64 8.32
CA HIS A 16 -27.71 -23.54 8.33
C HIS A 16 -28.39 -22.16 8.46
N GLY A 17 -27.65 -21.19 9.02
CA GLY A 17 -28.08 -19.81 9.14
C GLY A 17 -27.87 -19.01 7.86
N VAL A 18 -28.72 -18.01 7.64
CA VAL A 18 -28.55 -16.98 6.60
C VAL A 18 -28.29 -15.65 7.28
N THR A 19 -27.23 -14.97 6.86
CA THR A 19 -26.95 -13.59 7.25
C THR A 19 -27.11 -12.68 6.04
N PRO A 20 -27.36 -11.37 6.24
CA PRO A 20 -27.14 -10.39 5.19
C PRO A 20 -25.71 -10.53 4.63
N GLY A 21 -25.55 -10.21 3.35
CA GLY A 21 -24.22 -10.04 2.77
C GLY A 21 -23.45 -8.93 3.50
N LEU A 22 -22.13 -9.01 3.47
CA LEU A 22 -21.29 -7.93 3.97
C LEU A 22 -21.46 -6.70 3.06
N ILE A 23 -21.63 -5.53 3.66
CA ILE A 23 -21.69 -4.26 2.95
C ILE A 23 -20.50 -3.44 3.42
N ASP A 24 -19.56 -3.18 2.52
CA ASP A 24 -18.45 -2.27 2.77
C ASP A 24 -18.84 -0.86 2.29
N SER A 25 -18.86 0.10 3.22
CA SER A 25 -19.25 1.49 2.95
C SER A 25 -18.15 2.30 2.27
N HIS A 26 -16.90 1.83 2.26
CA HIS A 26 -15.79 2.56 1.66
C HIS A 26 -14.78 1.60 1.04
N THR A 27 -14.80 1.51 -0.29
CA THR A 27 -13.91 0.61 -1.04
C THR A 27 -13.11 1.37 -2.11
N HIS A 28 -11.98 0.78 -2.47
CA HIS A 28 -11.15 1.17 -3.61
C HIS A 28 -11.08 0.00 -4.60
N PRO A 29 -12.19 -0.31 -5.28
CA PRO A 29 -12.37 -1.55 -6.02
C PRO A 29 -11.31 -1.70 -7.13
N MET A 30 -11.17 -0.67 -7.98
CA MET A 30 -10.27 -0.69 -9.11
C MET A 30 -8.80 -0.83 -8.68
N GLU A 31 -8.37 -0.07 -7.67
CA GLU A 31 -7.02 -0.14 -7.15
C GLU A 31 -6.73 -1.49 -6.49
N SER A 32 -7.72 -2.07 -5.81
CA SER A 32 -7.59 -3.39 -5.18
C SER A 32 -7.39 -4.47 -6.25
N ALA A 33 -8.19 -4.45 -7.31
CA ALA A 33 -8.04 -5.41 -8.41
C ALA A 33 -6.70 -5.25 -9.14
N LEU A 34 -6.28 -4.01 -9.42
CA LEU A 34 -4.98 -3.74 -10.05
C LEU A 34 -3.81 -4.24 -9.20
N ALA A 35 -3.87 -4.08 -7.88
CA ALA A 35 -2.83 -4.55 -6.96
C ALA A 35 -2.62 -6.07 -7.03
N GLU A 36 -3.62 -6.86 -7.43
CA GLU A 36 -3.47 -8.32 -7.61
C GLU A 36 -2.50 -8.67 -8.76
N LYS A 37 -2.26 -7.75 -9.71
CA LYS A 37 -1.25 -7.95 -10.77
C LYS A 37 0.18 -7.88 -10.24
N ASP A 38 0.39 -7.21 -9.11
CA ASP A 38 1.71 -7.06 -8.50
C ASP A 38 2.16 -8.35 -7.79
N GLY A 39 1.28 -9.35 -7.75
CA GLY A 39 1.53 -10.66 -7.15
C GLY A 39 1.27 -10.69 -5.64
N PRO A 40 1.60 -11.80 -4.97
CA PRO A 40 1.33 -11.95 -3.55
C PRO A 40 2.11 -10.92 -2.73
N LEU A 41 1.44 -10.33 -1.75
CA LEU A 41 2.08 -9.42 -0.81
C LEU A 41 3.22 -10.13 -0.06
N PRO A 42 4.36 -9.46 0.17
CA PRO A 42 5.44 -10.04 0.95
C PRO A 42 5.01 -10.21 2.41
N ALA A 43 5.34 -11.36 3.00
CA ALA A 43 5.18 -11.60 4.43
C ALA A 43 6.26 -10.85 5.20
N ILE A 44 5.93 -9.65 5.70
CA ILE A 44 6.85 -8.80 6.47
C ILE A 44 6.32 -8.70 7.90
N HIS A 45 7.03 -9.31 8.84
CA HIS A 45 6.67 -9.34 10.26
C HIS A 45 7.67 -8.60 11.15
N SER A 46 8.77 -8.11 10.59
CA SER A 46 9.81 -7.38 11.29
C SER A 46 10.53 -6.42 10.34
N ILE A 47 11.30 -5.50 10.91
CA ILE A 47 12.18 -4.62 10.12
C ILE A 47 13.26 -5.45 9.41
N ALA A 48 13.72 -6.54 10.01
CA ALA A 48 14.67 -7.45 9.38
C ALA A 48 14.08 -8.10 8.10
N ASP A 49 12.82 -8.54 8.14
CA ASP A 49 12.12 -9.08 6.96
C ASP A 49 11.99 -8.02 5.86
N LEU A 50 11.65 -6.78 6.25
CA LEU A 50 11.54 -5.65 5.35
C LEU A 50 12.88 -5.38 4.65
N GLN A 51 13.98 -5.34 5.40
CA GLN A 51 15.31 -5.13 4.83
C GLN A 51 15.74 -6.30 3.92
N ALA A 52 15.40 -7.54 4.25
CA ALA A 52 15.67 -8.69 3.41
C ALA A 52 14.90 -8.61 2.08
N TYR A 53 13.63 -8.20 2.14
CA TYR A 53 12.82 -7.95 0.95
C TYR A 53 13.41 -6.83 0.09
N ILE A 54 13.80 -5.70 0.68
CA ILE A 54 14.45 -4.59 -0.03
C ILE A 54 15.70 -5.06 -0.75
N ARG A 55 16.61 -5.78 -0.07
CA ARG A 55 17.83 -6.29 -0.70
C ARG A 55 17.54 -7.22 -1.88
N LYS A 56 16.51 -8.06 -1.76
CA LYS A 56 16.08 -8.93 -2.87
C LYS A 56 15.60 -8.11 -4.07
N GLN A 57 14.74 -7.11 -3.85
CA GLN A 57 14.24 -6.24 -4.92
C GLN A 57 15.37 -5.39 -5.53
N ALA A 58 16.29 -4.89 -4.71
CA ALA A 58 17.46 -4.16 -5.14
C ALA A 58 18.41 -4.98 -6.03
N ALA A 59 18.34 -6.31 -5.99
CA ALA A 59 19.13 -7.18 -6.87
C ALA A 59 18.41 -7.47 -8.21
N SER A 60 17.08 -7.36 -8.26
CA SER A 60 16.28 -7.75 -9.42
C SER A 60 15.73 -6.59 -10.25
N LEU A 61 15.43 -5.45 -9.62
CA LEU A 61 14.79 -4.31 -10.28
C LEU A 61 15.83 -3.40 -10.98
N PRO A 62 15.47 -2.71 -12.07
CA PRO A 62 16.30 -1.67 -12.67
C PRO A 62 16.72 -0.58 -11.66
N PRO A 63 17.96 -0.07 -11.68
CA PRO A 63 18.49 0.83 -10.65
C PRO A 63 17.64 2.07 -10.35
N GLU A 64 16.98 2.63 -11.36
CA GLU A 64 16.13 3.82 -11.31
C GLU A 64 14.72 3.57 -10.76
N GLN A 65 14.29 2.31 -10.70
CA GLN A 65 12.97 1.94 -10.21
C GLN A 65 12.93 2.04 -8.68
N ILE A 66 11.85 2.66 -8.19
CA ILE A 66 11.55 2.74 -6.75
C ILE A 66 11.23 1.35 -6.23
N ILE A 67 11.90 0.93 -5.17
CA ILE A 67 11.55 -0.28 -4.42
C ILE A 67 10.36 0.07 -3.54
N PHE A 68 9.16 -0.32 -3.97
CA PHE A 68 7.92 -0.08 -3.25
C PHE A 68 7.59 -1.28 -2.35
N ILE A 69 7.42 -1.04 -1.05
CA ILE A 69 7.05 -2.07 -0.07
C ILE A 69 5.65 -1.74 0.45
N PRO A 70 4.61 -2.40 -0.09
CA PRO A 70 3.23 -2.13 0.28
C PRO A 70 2.87 -2.72 1.65
N LYS A 71 1.80 -2.20 2.25
CA LYS A 71 1.13 -2.74 3.44
C LYS A 71 2.05 -2.88 4.67
N VAL A 72 2.98 -1.96 4.86
CA VAL A 72 3.84 -1.92 6.06
C VAL A 72 3.11 -1.21 7.20
N TYR A 73 2.58 -1.98 8.15
CA TYR A 73 1.90 -1.45 9.33
C TYR A 73 2.76 -1.65 10.57
N ALA A 74 3.04 -0.57 11.31
CA ALA A 74 3.79 -0.64 12.56
C ALA A 74 3.20 -1.68 13.54
N THR A 75 1.87 -1.81 13.59
CA THR A 75 1.17 -2.78 14.44
C THR A 75 1.39 -4.24 14.05
N ARG A 76 1.83 -4.52 12.83
CA ARG A 76 2.12 -5.88 12.32
C ARG A 76 3.60 -6.25 12.39
N LEU A 77 4.47 -5.27 12.65
CA LEU A 77 5.90 -5.49 12.84
C LEU A 77 6.20 -5.85 14.30
N LYS A 78 7.16 -6.74 14.51
CA LYS A 78 7.68 -7.16 15.82
C LYS A 78 8.11 -5.97 16.66
N GLU A 79 8.71 -4.96 16.04
CA GLU A 79 9.23 -3.76 16.68
C GLU A 79 8.14 -2.76 17.08
N ARG A 80 6.89 -2.97 16.65
CA ARG A 80 5.73 -2.09 16.94
C ARG A 80 5.95 -0.62 16.58
N ARG A 81 6.82 -0.36 15.59
CA ARG A 81 7.12 0.97 15.04
C ARG A 81 7.29 0.87 13.54
N TYR A 82 7.19 2.01 12.86
CA TYR A 82 7.64 2.11 11.47
C TYR A 82 9.16 1.94 11.39
N PRO A 83 9.69 1.45 10.25
CA PRO A 83 11.12 1.53 9.99
C PRO A 83 11.54 3.01 9.92
N THR A 84 12.82 3.27 10.14
CA THR A 84 13.45 4.57 9.93
C THR A 84 13.96 4.68 8.51
N ARG A 85 14.13 5.91 7.99
CA ARG A 85 14.76 6.12 6.67
C ARG A 85 16.13 5.44 6.56
N TYR A 86 16.90 5.42 7.65
CA TYR A 86 18.24 4.83 7.69
C TYR A 86 18.22 3.30 7.58
N GLU A 87 17.17 2.65 8.11
CA GLU A 87 16.99 1.21 7.95
C GLU A 87 16.64 0.83 6.51
N LEU A 88 15.95 1.72 5.78
CA LEU A 88 15.71 1.59 4.34
C LEU A 88 17.01 1.86 3.57
N ASP A 89 17.71 2.96 3.85
CA ASP A 89 18.99 3.34 3.22
C ASP A 89 20.00 2.17 3.27
N ALA A 90 20.17 1.57 4.46
CA ALA A 90 21.09 0.46 4.68
C ALA A 90 20.74 -0.79 3.86
N ALA A 91 19.47 -1.01 3.55
CA ALA A 91 19.03 -2.17 2.78
C ALA A 91 19.00 -1.90 1.27
N ALA A 92 18.69 -0.67 0.86
CA ALA A 92 18.50 -0.29 -0.53
C ALA A 92 19.81 0.10 -1.24
N GLY A 93 20.87 0.43 -0.49
CA GLY A 93 22.19 0.72 -1.08
C GLY A 93 22.16 1.93 -2.02
N ASN A 94 21.57 3.04 -1.56
CA ASN A 94 21.31 4.28 -2.31
C ASN A 94 20.24 4.21 -3.41
N ARG A 95 19.56 3.07 -3.58
CA ARG A 95 18.39 2.98 -4.47
C ARG A 95 17.15 3.54 -3.76
N PRO A 96 16.26 4.26 -4.46
CA PRO A 96 15.05 4.80 -3.85
C PRO A 96 14.13 3.68 -3.34
N ALA A 97 13.82 3.70 -2.05
CA ALA A 97 12.91 2.75 -1.40
C ALA A 97 11.87 3.45 -0.52
N VAL A 98 10.65 2.90 -0.50
CA VAL A 98 9.54 3.41 0.31
C VAL A 98 8.73 2.28 0.94
N ALA A 99 8.54 2.36 2.26
CA ALA A 99 7.60 1.49 2.99
C ALA A 99 6.27 2.23 3.18
N ASP A 100 5.18 1.70 2.62
CA ASP A 100 3.91 2.43 2.51
C ASP A 100 2.72 1.60 2.99
N ASN A 101 1.70 2.26 3.54
CA ASN A 101 0.41 1.63 3.85
C ASN A 101 -0.83 2.46 3.46
N GLY A 102 -0.66 3.41 2.54
CA GLY A 102 -1.71 4.33 2.08
C GLY A 102 -1.83 5.58 2.95
N TYR A 103 -1.76 5.45 4.28
CA TYR A 103 -1.77 6.60 5.18
C TYR A 103 -0.37 7.05 5.58
N ALA A 104 0.49 6.12 6.00
CA ALA A 104 1.87 6.37 6.36
C ALA A 104 2.83 5.86 5.29
N ALA A 105 3.84 6.67 4.97
CA ALA A 105 4.95 6.31 4.10
C ALA A 105 6.28 6.65 4.77
N VAL A 106 7.22 5.71 4.80
CA VAL A 106 8.61 5.97 5.19
C VAL A 106 9.44 6.01 3.92
N LEU A 107 9.93 7.20 3.58
CA LEU A 107 10.88 7.41 2.49
C LEU A 107 12.30 7.28 3.02
N ASP A 108 13.16 6.69 2.20
CA ASP A 108 14.61 6.70 2.39
C ASP A 108 15.21 8.10 2.08
N SER A 109 16.52 8.23 2.25
CA SER A 109 17.23 9.49 2.00
C SER A 109 17.26 9.87 0.51
N ALA A 110 17.27 8.88 -0.39
CA ALA A 110 17.25 9.12 -1.83
C ALA A 110 15.92 9.75 -2.28
N LEU A 111 14.80 9.27 -1.76
CA LEU A 111 13.48 9.81 -2.07
C LEU A 111 13.21 11.17 -1.41
N LEU A 112 13.69 11.39 -0.18
CA LEU A 112 13.65 12.73 0.42
C LEU A 112 14.39 13.75 -0.45
N THR A 113 15.57 13.37 -0.97
CA THR A 113 16.34 14.20 -1.90
C THR A 113 15.60 14.43 -3.22
N ARG A 114 15.04 13.36 -3.81
CA ARG A 114 14.27 13.43 -5.07
C ARG A 114 13.05 14.34 -4.96
N LEU A 115 12.40 14.37 -3.81
CA LEU A 115 11.24 15.23 -3.54
C LEU A 115 11.61 16.62 -2.99
N ALA A 116 12.91 16.93 -2.87
CA ALA A 116 13.42 18.16 -2.26
C ALA A 116 12.83 18.44 -0.86
N ILE A 117 12.63 17.38 -0.06
CA ILE A 117 12.14 17.48 1.32
C ILE A 117 13.33 17.73 2.24
N THR A 118 13.34 18.89 2.89
CA THR A 118 14.37 19.38 3.79
C THR A 118 13.76 19.81 5.13
N ARG A 119 14.62 20.26 6.05
CA ARG A 119 14.19 20.89 7.30
C ARG A 119 13.32 22.13 7.11
N ASP A 120 13.45 22.83 5.98
CA ASP A 120 12.73 24.06 5.67
C ASP A 120 11.46 23.81 4.86
N THR A 121 11.22 22.57 4.40
CA THR A 121 10.00 22.23 3.68
C THR A 121 8.78 22.46 4.58
N PRO A 122 7.79 23.26 4.15
CA PRO A 122 6.55 23.46 4.90
C PRO A 122 5.75 22.16 5.00
N GLN A 123 4.87 22.08 5.99
CA GLN A 123 3.94 20.96 6.08
C GLN A 123 2.96 21.01 4.89
N PRO A 124 2.62 19.88 4.26
CA PRO A 124 1.62 19.84 3.21
C PRO A 124 0.23 20.12 3.81
N PHE A 125 -0.68 20.67 3.01
CA PHE A 125 -2.03 21.03 3.48
C PHE A 125 -2.89 19.82 3.85
N ASP A 126 -2.61 18.67 3.23
CA ASP A 126 -3.36 17.42 3.36
C ASP A 126 -2.74 16.46 4.38
N GLY A 127 -1.52 16.72 4.90
CA GLY A 127 -0.85 15.78 5.79
C GLY A 127 0.32 16.35 6.57
N LYS A 128 1.31 15.50 6.88
CA LYS A 128 2.43 15.85 7.77
C LYS A 128 3.73 15.16 7.39
N ILE A 129 4.78 15.94 7.26
CA ILE A 129 6.19 15.53 7.25
C ILE A 129 6.64 15.45 8.71
N VAL A 130 6.95 14.25 9.20
CA VAL A 130 7.46 14.05 10.57
C VAL A 130 8.93 14.46 10.61
N LYS A 131 9.22 15.48 11.43
CA LYS A 131 10.56 16.00 11.68
C LYS A 131 11.01 15.64 13.10
N ASP A 132 12.32 15.48 13.28
CA ASP A 132 12.92 15.24 14.60
C ASP A 132 13.05 16.54 15.43
N HIS A 133 13.69 16.44 16.59
CA HIS A 133 13.93 17.57 17.51
C HIS A 133 14.82 18.69 16.92
N ARG A 134 15.56 18.42 15.84
CA ARG A 134 16.39 19.41 15.12
C ARG A 134 15.65 20.00 13.91
N GLY A 135 14.46 19.50 13.62
CA GLY A 135 13.68 19.86 12.44
C GLY A 135 14.04 19.05 11.20
N GLU A 136 14.90 18.03 11.30
CA GLU A 136 15.27 17.21 10.15
C GLU A 136 14.15 16.22 9.81
N PRO A 137 13.79 16.05 8.52
CA PRO A 137 12.76 15.09 8.13
C PRO A 137 13.21 13.66 8.43
N THR A 138 12.38 12.91 9.15
CA THR A 138 12.68 11.53 9.57
C THR A 138 12.50 10.49 8.46
N GLY A 139 11.91 10.90 7.33
CA GLY A 139 11.42 10.02 6.28
C GLY A 139 9.95 9.64 6.42
N LEU A 140 9.36 9.74 7.62
CA LEU A 140 7.95 9.41 7.84
C LEU A 140 7.02 10.56 7.40
N ILE A 141 6.11 10.25 6.49
CA ILE A 141 5.05 11.13 5.98
C ILE A 141 3.69 10.52 6.34
N LEU A 142 2.80 11.33 6.88
CA LEU A 142 1.46 10.91 7.33
C LEU A 142 0.39 11.67 6.56
N GLY A 143 -0.47 10.94 5.86
CA GLY A 143 -1.68 11.46 5.25
C GLY A 143 -1.50 12.45 4.11
N ALA A 144 -0.34 12.54 3.45
CA ALA A 144 -0.08 13.54 2.41
C ALA A 144 -0.08 12.95 0.98
N PRO A 145 -1.25 12.55 0.42
CA PRO A 145 -1.32 11.93 -0.91
C PRO A 145 -0.79 12.84 -2.03
N GLY A 146 -1.00 14.16 -1.95
CA GLY A 146 -0.50 15.09 -2.96
C GLY A 146 1.03 15.09 -3.05
N LEU A 147 1.71 15.09 -1.90
CA LEU A 147 3.17 15.02 -1.80
C LEU A 147 3.73 13.68 -2.30
N LEU A 148 2.99 12.59 -2.07
CA LEU A 148 3.43 11.22 -2.39
C LEU A 148 3.01 10.73 -3.78
N ALA A 149 2.28 11.55 -4.56
CA ALA A 149 1.71 11.14 -5.84
C ALA A 149 2.76 10.59 -6.81
N THR A 150 3.92 11.26 -6.94
CA THR A 150 5.01 10.82 -7.84
C THR A 150 5.76 9.58 -7.35
N VAL A 151 5.67 9.26 -6.05
CA VAL A 151 6.25 8.06 -5.45
C VAL A 151 5.29 6.87 -5.56
N ARG A 152 3.98 7.10 -5.50
CA ARG A 152 2.95 6.05 -5.59
C ARG A 152 2.54 5.72 -7.02
N SER A 153 2.75 6.64 -7.96
CA SER A 153 2.39 6.46 -9.37
C SER A 153 3.50 5.79 -10.19
N THR A 154 4.14 4.73 -9.67
CA THR A 154 5.31 4.13 -10.33
C THR A 154 4.98 3.29 -11.55
N THR A 155 3.74 2.81 -11.69
CA THR A 155 3.30 2.00 -12.82
C THR A 155 2.06 2.62 -13.46
N PRO A 156 2.19 3.25 -14.64
CA PRO A 156 1.03 3.69 -15.41
C PRO A 156 0.15 2.48 -15.75
N HIS A 157 -1.16 2.59 -15.55
CA HIS A 157 -2.11 1.57 -15.98
C HIS A 157 -2.64 1.90 -17.37
N THR A 158 -2.63 0.91 -18.25
CA THR A 158 -3.24 1.01 -19.58
C THR A 158 -4.76 0.86 -19.50
N PHE A 159 -5.47 1.18 -20.59
CA PHE A 159 -6.91 0.89 -20.68
C PHE A 159 -7.19 -0.61 -20.49
N ASP A 160 -6.35 -1.49 -21.03
CA ASP A 160 -6.50 -2.94 -20.88
C ASP A 160 -6.31 -3.38 -19.43
N ASP A 161 -5.42 -2.70 -18.67
CA ASP A 161 -5.27 -2.97 -17.25
C ASP A 161 -6.54 -2.63 -16.46
N LEU A 162 -7.13 -1.48 -16.75
CA LEU A 162 -8.39 -1.05 -16.14
C LEU A 162 -9.55 -1.96 -16.53
N LEU A 163 -9.64 -2.37 -17.79
CA LEU A 163 -10.67 -3.28 -18.26
C LEU A 163 -10.54 -4.66 -17.60
N TRP A 164 -9.31 -5.16 -17.47
CA TRP A 164 -9.04 -6.41 -16.76
C TRP A 164 -9.43 -6.30 -15.28
N ALA A 165 -9.12 -5.19 -14.62
CA ALA A 165 -9.46 -4.97 -13.20
C ALA A 165 -10.98 -4.99 -13.01
N LEU A 166 -11.73 -4.26 -13.83
CA LEU A 166 -13.18 -4.21 -13.78
C LEU A 166 -13.82 -5.60 -13.99
N LYS A 167 -13.32 -6.37 -14.97
CA LYS A 167 -13.82 -7.74 -15.22
C LYS A 167 -13.52 -8.67 -14.05
N SER A 168 -12.30 -8.62 -13.52
CA SER A 168 -11.88 -9.47 -12.41
C SER A 168 -12.73 -9.24 -11.16
N MET A 169 -13.10 -7.99 -10.90
CA MET A 169 -14.00 -7.65 -9.80
C MET A 169 -15.43 -8.16 -9.95
N GLN A 170 -15.92 -8.38 -11.18
CA GLN A 170 -17.26 -8.88 -11.40
C GLN A 170 -17.34 -10.41 -11.35
N THR A 171 -16.21 -11.10 -11.58
CA THR A 171 -16.19 -12.56 -11.74
C THR A 171 -15.47 -13.31 -10.63
N HIS A 172 -14.56 -12.67 -9.90
CA HIS A 172 -13.75 -13.33 -8.87
C HIS A 172 -14.02 -12.83 -7.44
N TYR A 173 -14.66 -11.68 -7.29
CA TYR A 173 -15.00 -11.05 -6.01
C TYR A 173 -16.50 -10.77 -5.96
#